data_AF-A0A962LK23-F1
#
_entry.id   AF-A0A962LK23-F1
#
_cell.length_a   1.000
_cell.length_b   1.000
_cell.length_c   1.000
_cell.angle_alpha   90.00
_cell.angle_beta   90.00
_cell.angle_gamma   90.00
#
_symmetry.space_group_name_H-M   'P 1'
#
loop_
_entity.id
_entity.type
_entity.pdbx_description
1 polymer ?
#
loop_
_entity_poly.entity_id
_entity_poly.type
_entity_poly.pdbx_seq_one_letter_code
_entity_poly.pdbx_strand_id
1 'polypeptide(L)'
;MTELKNDRFLRALLRQPVDRTPIWMMRQAGRYLPEYRATRKQAGSFLDLCKNAELACEVTLQPLRRYPMDAAILFSDILTVPDALGLGLYFEEGEGPRFRKTVRSEADLAGLNDIVAEDDLGYVMSAVRTIRRELNGDVPLIGFSGSPWTLATYMVEGGGSKDFARVKAMAYDKPELMHRLLTLLADAVADYLSAQIRAGAQAVQIFDTWGGSLSAAGYREFSLPYMQRVISRLPSEAEGRAV
;
A
#
# COMPACT_ATOMS: atom_id res chain seq x y z
N MET A 1 16.81 2.62 19.62
CA MET A 1 15.90 1.74 18.85
C MET A 1 15.33 0.71 19.80
N THR A 2 14.02 0.50 19.78
CA THR A 2 13.41 -0.55 20.60
C THR A 2 13.74 -1.92 20.02
N GLU A 3 14.28 -2.81 20.86
CA GLU A 3 14.61 -4.18 20.49
C GLU A 3 13.35 -4.97 20.13
N LEU A 4 13.41 -5.74 19.04
CA LEU A 4 12.30 -6.56 18.57
C LEU A 4 12.25 -7.88 19.36
N LYS A 5 11.14 -8.15 20.04
CA LYS A 5 10.92 -9.30 20.93
C LYS A 5 10.45 -10.54 20.17
N ASN A 6 9.65 -10.37 19.13
CA ASN A 6 9.21 -11.43 18.23
C ASN A 6 9.63 -11.11 16.79
N ASP A 7 10.62 -11.83 16.27
CA ASP A 7 11.17 -11.64 14.93
C ASP A 7 10.83 -12.81 13.98
N ARG A 8 9.98 -13.76 14.39
CA ARG A 8 9.65 -14.98 13.61
C ARG A 8 9.24 -14.66 12.19
N PHE A 9 8.40 -13.66 12.00
CA PHE A 9 7.93 -13.23 10.68
C PHE A 9 9.09 -12.81 9.77
N LEU A 10 10.02 -11.98 10.26
CA LEU A 10 11.17 -11.52 9.49
C LEU A 10 12.13 -12.68 9.18
N ARG A 11 12.44 -13.52 10.17
CA ARG A 11 13.29 -14.70 10.00
C ARG A 11 12.71 -15.66 8.95
N ALA A 12 11.41 -15.92 8.99
CA ALA A 12 10.74 -16.79 8.04
C ALA A 12 10.82 -16.24 6.60
N LEU A 13 10.61 -14.94 6.39
CA LEU A 13 10.77 -14.30 5.08
C LEU A 13 12.21 -14.43 4.55
N LEU A 14 13.20 -14.33 5.44
CA LEU A 14 14.62 -14.53 5.12
C LEU A 14 15.02 -16.01 5.01
N ARG A 15 14.06 -16.94 5.10
CA ARG A 15 14.28 -18.40 5.06
C ARG A 15 15.23 -18.90 6.16
N GLN A 16 15.23 -18.22 7.31
CA GLN A 16 16.00 -18.62 8.48
C GLN A 16 15.16 -19.56 9.37
N PRO A 17 15.78 -20.45 10.17
CA PRO A 17 15.06 -21.32 11.09
C PRO A 17 14.24 -20.53 12.13
N VAL A 18 13.05 -21.03 12.45
CA VAL A 18 12.14 -20.49 13.48
C VAL A 18 11.59 -21.63 14.34
N ASP A 19 11.19 -21.33 15.56
CA ASP A 19 10.59 -22.28 16.51
C ASP A 19 9.17 -22.71 16.11
N ARG A 20 8.44 -21.86 15.37
CA ARG A 20 7.14 -22.17 14.76
C ARG A 20 6.89 -21.26 13.56
N THR A 21 5.98 -21.68 12.67
CA THR A 21 5.55 -20.86 11.53
C THR A 21 4.83 -19.59 12.02
N PRO A 22 5.25 -18.38 11.59
CA PRO A 22 4.59 -17.13 11.98
C PRO A 22 3.25 -16.95 11.29
N ILE A 23 2.31 -16.27 11.94
CA ILE A 23 0.98 -15.98 11.40
C ILE A 23 0.58 -14.51 11.54
N TRP A 24 -0.01 -13.97 10.48
CA TRP A 24 -0.77 -12.72 10.48
C TRP A 24 -1.90 -12.86 9.45
N MET A 25 -2.87 -11.93 9.41
CA MET A 25 -4.00 -12.03 8.50
C MET A 25 -4.20 -10.77 7.68
N MET A 26 -4.36 -10.93 6.36
CA MET A 26 -4.79 -9.81 5.50
C MET A 26 -6.14 -9.28 5.99
N ARG A 27 -6.25 -7.95 6.08
CA ARG A 27 -7.42 -7.25 6.65
C ARG A 27 -7.70 -7.63 8.12
N GLN A 28 -6.66 -7.95 8.91
CA GLN A 28 -6.78 -8.16 10.37
C GLN A 28 -7.43 -6.96 11.08
N ALA A 29 -7.14 -5.74 10.66
CA ALA A 29 -7.87 -4.55 11.09
C ALA A 29 -9.09 -4.34 10.17
N GLY A 30 -10.29 -4.77 10.62
CA GLY A 30 -11.46 -4.71 9.76
C GLY A 30 -12.80 -4.91 10.47
N ARG A 31 -13.87 -4.76 9.69
CA ARG A 31 -15.28 -4.72 10.15
C ARG A 31 -15.76 -5.97 10.90
N TYR A 32 -15.01 -7.07 10.88
CA TYR A 32 -15.33 -8.26 11.69
C TYR A 32 -15.09 -8.00 13.19
N LEU A 33 -14.21 -7.06 13.53
CA LEU A 33 -13.97 -6.60 14.90
C LEU A 33 -14.99 -5.53 15.31
N PRO A 34 -15.72 -5.68 16.42
CA PRO A 34 -16.66 -4.65 16.89
C PRO A 34 -15.98 -3.33 17.25
N GLU A 35 -14.80 -3.36 17.86
CA GLU A 35 -13.99 -2.18 18.20
C GLU A 35 -13.52 -1.42 16.95
N TYR A 36 -13.17 -2.11 15.86
CA TYR A 36 -12.86 -1.46 14.59
C TYR A 36 -14.06 -0.66 14.07
N ARG A 37 -15.27 -1.24 14.15
CA ARG A 37 -16.50 -0.54 13.73
C ARG A 37 -16.75 0.71 14.58
N ALA A 38 -16.44 0.66 15.88
CA ALA A 38 -16.55 1.80 16.78
C ALA A 38 -15.55 2.92 16.42
N THR A 39 -14.27 2.60 16.23
CA THR A 39 -13.23 3.56 15.84
C THR A 39 -13.52 4.16 14.46
N ARG A 40 -13.99 3.35 13.50
CA ARG A 40 -14.40 3.82 12.17
C ARG A 40 -15.59 4.79 12.25
N LYS A 41 -16.54 4.56 13.16
CA LYS A 41 -17.65 5.49 13.38
C LYS A 41 -17.17 6.81 13.98
N GLN A 42 -16.21 6.77 14.91
CA GLN A 42 -15.59 7.97 15.48
C GLN A 42 -14.86 8.80 14.42
N ALA A 43 -14.14 8.16 13.50
CA ALA A 43 -13.44 8.83 12.42
C ALA A 43 -14.37 9.51 11.39
N GLY A 44 -15.64 9.12 11.33
CA GLY A 44 -16.61 9.64 10.36
C GLY A 44 -16.50 8.95 8.99
N SER A 45 -15.32 8.96 8.37
CA SER A 45 -15.08 8.30 7.08
C SER A 45 -13.85 7.38 7.10
N PHE A 46 -13.73 6.54 6.07
CA PHE A 46 -12.55 5.67 5.91
C PHE A 46 -11.28 6.48 5.61
N LEU A 47 -11.38 7.56 4.83
CA LEU A 47 -10.24 8.41 4.54
C LEU A 47 -9.78 9.19 5.78
N ASP A 48 -10.72 9.70 6.58
CA ASP A 48 -10.38 10.38 7.83
C ASP A 48 -9.71 9.43 8.82
N LEU A 49 -10.16 8.17 8.86
CA LEU A 49 -9.51 7.12 9.64
C LEU A 49 -8.06 6.87 9.17
N CYS A 50 -7.81 6.82 7.86
CA CYS A 50 -6.46 6.64 7.30
C CYS A 50 -5.56 7.87 7.47
N LYS A 51 -6.13 9.09 7.46
CA LYS A 51 -5.39 10.37 7.57
C LYS A 51 -5.11 10.78 9.02
N ASN A 52 -5.75 10.14 10.01
CA ASN A 52 -5.49 10.35 11.43
C ASN A 52 -4.52 9.29 11.97
N ALA A 53 -3.31 9.69 12.36
CA ALA A 53 -2.25 8.77 12.77
C ALA A 53 -2.60 7.98 14.04
N GLU A 54 -3.27 8.60 15.01
CA GLU A 54 -3.67 7.97 16.27
C GLU A 54 -4.76 6.92 16.04
N LEU A 55 -5.78 7.25 15.23
CA LEU A 55 -6.87 6.31 14.92
C LEU A 55 -6.39 5.18 14.01
N ALA A 56 -5.53 5.47 13.02
CA ALA A 56 -4.89 4.45 12.18
C ALA A 56 -4.01 3.51 13.03
N CYS A 57 -3.29 4.06 14.02
CA CYS A 57 -2.55 3.26 14.98
C CYS A 57 -3.46 2.38 15.82
N GLU A 58 -4.50 2.95 16.42
CA GLU A 58 -5.45 2.23 17.26
C GLU A 58 -6.04 1.01 16.52
N VAL A 59 -6.57 1.20 15.31
CA VAL A 59 -7.13 0.07 14.54
C VAL A 59 -6.08 -0.95 14.12
N THR A 60 -4.82 -0.54 13.95
CA THR A 60 -3.70 -1.46 13.65
C THR A 60 -3.38 -2.36 14.86
N LEU A 61 -3.49 -1.85 16.08
CA LEU A 61 -3.18 -2.60 17.30
C LEU A 61 -4.32 -3.50 17.79
N GLN A 62 -5.58 -3.18 17.46
CA GLN A 62 -6.76 -3.95 17.89
C GLN A 62 -6.65 -5.47 17.68
N PRO A 63 -6.21 -6.00 16.51
CA PRO A 63 -6.12 -7.44 16.30
C PRO A 63 -5.08 -8.10 17.21
N LEU A 64 -3.98 -7.41 17.53
CA LEU A 64 -2.91 -7.93 18.39
C LEU A 64 -3.36 -8.10 19.84
N ARG A 65 -4.31 -7.27 20.30
CA ARG A 65 -4.92 -7.41 21.63
C ARG A 65 -5.82 -8.63 21.76
N ARG A 66 -6.31 -9.18 20.64
CA ARG A 66 -7.19 -10.36 20.60
C ARG A 66 -6.45 -11.65 20.24
N TYR A 67 -5.49 -11.55 19.35
CA TYR A 67 -4.84 -12.69 18.72
C TYR A 67 -3.34 -12.50 18.78
N PRO A 68 -2.56 -13.51 19.22
CA PRO A 68 -1.11 -13.44 19.28
C PRO A 68 -0.49 -13.60 17.88
N MET A 69 -0.74 -12.63 16.99
CA MET A 69 -0.17 -12.57 15.66
C MET A 69 1.33 -12.26 15.72
N ASP A 70 2.09 -12.68 14.71
CA ASP A 70 3.54 -12.49 14.61
C ASP A 70 3.93 -11.25 13.78
N ALA A 71 2.96 -10.48 13.28
CA ALA A 71 3.18 -9.20 12.60
C ALA A 71 1.97 -8.27 12.69
N ALA A 72 2.23 -6.97 12.68
CA ALA A 72 1.24 -5.93 12.44
C ALA A 72 1.34 -5.47 10.99
N ILE A 73 0.24 -5.04 10.38
CA ILE A 73 0.26 -4.34 9.09
C ILE A 73 -0.35 -2.96 9.26
N LEU A 74 0.32 -1.94 8.70
CA LEU A 74 -0.17 -0.57 8.64
C LEU A 74 -1.63 -0.54 8.19
N PHE A 75 -2.49 0.18 8.91
CA PHE A 75 -3.82 0.51 8.41
C PHE A 75 -3.73 1.73 7.47
N SER A 76 -3.93 1.50 6.19
CA SER A 76 -3.98 2.54 5.15
C SER A 76 -4.79 2.05 3.94
N ASP A 77 -4.70 2.74 2.81
CA ASP A 77 -5.28 2.33 1.53
C ASP A 77 -4.21 2.27 0.42
N ILE A 78 -4.39 1.40 -0.57
CA ILE A 78 -3.45 1.32 -1.71
C ILE A 78 -3.55 2.56 -2.61
N LEU A 79 -4.68 3.28 -2.58
CA LEU A 79 -4.97 4.40 -3.46
C LEU A 79 -4.46 5.75 -2.94
N THR A 80 -3.67 5.75 -1.86
CA THR A 80 -3.05 6.95 -1.30
C THR A 80 -2.12 7.63 -2.31
N VAL A 81 -1.29 6.87 -3.04
CA VAL A 81 -0.41 7.40 -4.10
C VAL A 81 -1.24 8.06 -5.22
N PRO A 82 -2.23 7.40 -5.85
CA PRO A 82 -3.16 8.07 -6.77
C PRO A 82 -3.86 9.32 -6.22
N ASP A 83 -4.26 9.34 -4.94
CA ASP A 83 -4.88 10.53 -4.33
C ASP A 83 -3.90 11.70 -4.29
N ALA A 84 -2.65 11.45 -3.86
CA ALA A 84 -1.58 12.45 -3.83
C ALA A 84 -1.22 12.98 -5.23
N LEU A 85 -1.29 12.13 -6.26
CA LEU A 85 -1.13 12.52 -7.67
C LEU A 85 -2.26 13.45 -8.19
N GLY A 86 -3.26 13.77 -7.36
CA GLY A 86 -4.25 14.80 -7.65
C GLY A 86 -5.54 14.29 -8.29
N LEU A 87 -5.79 12.98 -8.25
CA LEU A 87 -6.98 12.36 -8.86
C LEU A 87 -8.27 12.55 -8.03
N GLY A 88 -8.14 12.95 -6.76
CA GLY A 88 -9.26 13.23 -5.87
C GLY A 88 -10.03 11.96 -5.51
N LEU A 89 -9.44 11.12 -4.65
CA LEU A 89 -10.04 9.89 -4.15
C LEU A 89 -11.24 10.20 -3.27
N TYR A 90 -12.31 9.45 -3.45
CA TYR A 90 -13.45 9.44 -2.54
C TYR A 90 -14.05 8.05 -2.45
N PHE A 91 -14.82 7.82 -1.38
CA PHE A 91 -15.50 6.56 -1.13
C PHE A 91 -17.00 6.82 -1.07
N GLU A 92 -17.74 6.27 -2.02
CA GLU A 92 -19.21 6.25 -1.96
C GLU A 92 -19.68 5.05 -1.14
N GLU A 93 -20.76 5.26 -0.37
CA GLU A 93 -21.32 4.22 0.47
C GLU A 93 -21.87 3.07 -0.41
N GLY A 94 -21.29 1.87 -0.26
CA GLY A 94 -21.68 0.69 -1.02
C GLY A 94 -20.99 0.50 -2.37
N GLU A 95 -20.36 1.53 -2.96
CA GLU A 95 -19.77 1.46 -4.31
C GLU A 95 -18.25 1.28 -4.35
N GLY A 96 -17.56 1.52 -3.22
CA GLY A 96 -16.10 1.41 -3.14
C GLY A 96 -15.38 2.69 -3.58
N PRO A 97 -14.06 2.62 -3.85
CA PRO A 97 -13.27 3.82 -4.17
C PRO A 97 -13.54 4.33 -5.59
N ARG A 98 -13.58 5.65 -5.73
CA ARG A 98 -13.75 6.39 -6.99
C ARG A 98 -12.77 7.56 -7.06
N PHE A 99 -12.45 7.99 -8.28
CA PHE A 99 -11.67 9.20 -8.52
C PHE A 99 -12.47 10.26 -9.26
N ARG A 100 -12.24 11.52 -8.91
CA ARG A 100 -12.83 12.68 -9.61
C ARG A 100 -12.20 12.91 -10.99
N LYS A 101 -10.93 12.53 -11.15
CA LYS A 101 -10.18 12.60 -12.41
C LYS A 101 -9.68 11.20 -12.79
N THR A 102 -9.42 10.99 -14.08
CA THR A 102 -8.89 9.71 -14.60
C THR A 102 -7.73 9.97 -15.55
N VAL A 103 -6.86 8.99 -15.74
CA VAL A 103 -5.74 9.08 -16.69
C VAL A 103 -6.04 8.26 -17.95
N ARG A 104 -6.36 8.91 -19.07
CA ARG A 104 -6.71 8.24 -20.34
C ARG A 104 -6.04 8.83 -21.57
N SER A 105 -5.31 9.92 -21.39
CA SER A 105 -4.63 10.67 -22.44
C SER A 105 -3.29 11.20 -21.95
N GLU A 106 -2.48 11.65 -22.91
CA GLU A 106 -1.21 12.34 -22.65
C GLU A 106 -1.39 13.60 -21.79
N ALA A 107 -2.48 14.34 -22.02
CA ALA A 107 -2.82 15.53 -21.25
C ALA A 107 -3.18 15.17 -19.80
N ASP A 108 -3.89 14.07 -19.57
CA ASP A 108 -4.22 13.63 -18.21
C ASP A 108 -2.96 13.19 -17.45
N LEU A 109 -2.03 12.49 -18.12
CA LEU A 109 -0.78 12.06 -17.53
C LEU A 109 0.12 13.27 -17.19
N ALA A 110 0.21 14.24 -18.09
CA ALA A 110 0.96 15.48 -17.85
C ALA A 110 0.33 16.39 -16.79
N GLY A 111 -0.96 16.21 -16.50
CA GLY A 111 -1.68 16.95 -15.47
C GLY A 111 -1.63 16.34 -14.07
N LEU A 112 -0.90 15.23 -13.87
CA LEU A 112 -0.66 14.67 -12.54
C LEU A 112 0.28 15.56 -11.74
N ASN A 113 0.11 15.57 -10.42
CA ASN A 113 1.03 16.26 -9.53
C ASN A 113 2.36 15.51 -9.47
N ASP A 114 3.47 16.26 -9.39
CA ASP A 114 4.72 15.71 -8.85
C ASP A 114 4.54 15.53 -7.34
N ILE A 115 4.93 14.36 -6.81
CA ILE A 115 4.78 14.06 -5.38
C ILE A 115 6.11 13.62 -4.76
N VAL A 116 6.30 13.99 -3.50
CA VAL A 116 7.35 13.50 -2.61
C VAL A 116 6.68 12.79 -1.45
N ALA A 117 6.95 11.50 -1.26
CA ALA A 117 6.17 10.68 -0.35
C ALA A 117 6.23 11.14 1.12
N GLU A 118 7.37 11.68 1.58
CA GLU A 118 7.49 12.19 2.95
C GLU A 118 6.58 13.40 3.21
N ASP A 119 6.36 14.22 2.18
CA ASP A 119 5.61 15.48 2.27
C ASP A 119 4.12 15.23 1.99
N ASP A 120 3.79 14.75 0.78
CA ASP A 120 2.40 14.62 0.31
C ASP A 120 1.66 13.44 0.96
N LEU A 121 2.41 12.44 1.44
CA LEU A 121 1.88 11.27 2.16
C LEU A 121 2.37 11.24 3.62
N GLY A 122 2.74 12.39 4.18
CA GLY A 122 3.27 12.51 5.54
C GLY A 122 2.33 12.00 6.64
N TYR A 123 1.01 11.95 6.40
CA TYR A 123 0.05 11.32 7.33
C TYR A 123 0.27 9.81 7.44
N VAL A 124 0.64 9.13 6.35
CA VAL A 124 1.00 7.70 6.37
C VAL A 124 2.29 7.52 7.17
N MET A 125 3.30 8.33 6.91
CA MET A 125 4.59 8.23 7.62
C MET A 125 4.42 8.49 9.11
N SER A 126 3.52 9.42 9.47
CA SER A 126 3.13 9.68 10.86
C SER A 126 2.44 8.47 11.49
N ALA A 127 1.52 7.81 10.78
CA ALA A 127 0.91 6.56 11.25
C ALA A 127 1.96 5.46 11.45
N VAL A 128 2.89 5.27 10.51
CA VAL A 128 3.98 4.28 10.64
C VAL A 128 4.83 4.56 11.89
N ARG A 129 5.27 5.81 12.10
CA ARG A 129 6.04 6.22 13.28
C ARG A 129 5.28 5.95 14.57
N THR A 130 4.00 6.34 14.62
CA THR A 130 3.13 6.12 15.78
C THR A 130 2.96 4.64 16.06
N ILE A 131 2.62 3.82 15.06
CA ILE A 131 2.46 2.37 15.23
C ILE A 131 3.77 1.73 15.70
N ARG A 132 4.91 2.06 15.09
CA ARG A 132 6.20 1.49 15.47
C ARG A 132 6.54 1.80 16.93
N ARG A 133 6.23 3.01 17.41
CA ARG A 133 6.40 3.39 18.81
C ARG A 133 5.47 2.60 19.72
N GLU A 134 4.18 2.54 19.41
CA GLU A 134 3.18 1.86 20.25
C GLU A 134 3.34 0.34 20.28
N LEU A 135 3.84 -0.27 19.20
CA LEU A 135 4.21 -1.69 19.18
C LEU A 135 5.32 -2.01 20.19
N ASN A 136 6.16 -1.03 20.55
CA ASN A 136 7.24 -1.16 21.53
C ASN A 136 8.06 -2.46 21.39
N GLY A 137 8.36 -2.83 20.14
CA GLY A 137 9.14 -4.02 19.80
C GLY A 137 8.39 -5.36 19.93
N ASP A 138 7.09 -5.38 20.18
CA ASP A 138 6.36 -6.64 20.40
C ASP A 138 6.33 -7.53 19.14
N VAL A 139 6.03 -6.97 17.97
CA VAL A 139 6.02 -7.65 16.67
C VAL A 139 6.47 -6.69 15.54
N PRO A 140 6.96 -7.18 14.39
CA PRO A 140 7.33 -6.32 13.27
C PRO A 140 6.13 -5.62 12.64
N LEU A 141 6.36 -4.41 12.13
CA LEU A 141 5.39 -3.65 11.34
C LEU A 141 5.60 -3.88 9.83
N ILE A 142 4.54 -4.26 9.12
CA ILE A 142 4.49 -4.38 7.67
C ILE A 142 3.96 -3.06 7.08
N GLY A 143 4.76 -2.40 6.26
CA GLY A 143 4.33 -1.34 5.35
C GLY A 143 3.79 -1.93 4.04
N PHE A 144 3.06 -1.15 3.24
CA PHE A 144 2.55 -1.67 1.97
C PHE A 144 2.22 -0.60 0.94
N SER A 145 2.03 -1.07 -0.30
CA SER A 145 1.51 -0.28 -1.42
C SER A 145 0.78 -1.18 -2.43
N GLY A 146 0.00 -0.60 -3.32
CA GLY A 146 -0.46 -1.28 -4.54
C GLY A 146 0.68 -1.41 -5.57
N SER A 147 0.62 -2.42 -6.43
CA SER A 147 1.54 -2.52 -7.57
C SER A 147 1.28 -1.41 -8.60
N PRO A 148 2.28 -1.01 -9.41
CA PRO A 148 2.08 -0.03 -10.47
C PRO A 148 0.93 -0.38 -11.41
N TRP A 149 0.81 -1.65 -11.83
CA TRP A 149 -0.32 -2.11 -12.65
C TRP A 149 -1.65 -1.95 -11.93
N THR A 150 -1.76 -2.46 -10.70
CA THR A 150 -2.99 -2.40 -9.91
C THR A 150 -3.43 -0.94 -9.71
N LEU A 151 -2.51 -0.03 -9.38
CA LEU A 151 -2.83 1.40 -9.25
C LEU A 151 -3.28 2.00 -10.59
N ALA A 152 -2.58 1.72 -11.68
CA ALA A 152 -2.97 2.19 -13.02
C ALA A 152 -4.40 1.76 -13.38
N THR A 153 -4.82 0.54 -13.01
CA THR A 153 -6.21 0.10 -13.26
C THR A 153 -7.22 1.05 -12.62
N TYR A 154 -7.04 1.44 -11.36
CA TYR A 154 -7.97 2.36 -10.70
C TYR A 154 -7.90 3.77 -11.29
N MET A 155 -6.70 4.26 -11.64
CA MET A 155 -6.51 5.59 -12.22
C MET A 155 -7.16 5.74 -13.60
N VAL A 156 -7.13 4.69 -14.42
CA VAL A 156 -7.70 4.70 -15.78
C VAL A 156 -9.20 4.43 -15.74
N GLU A 157 -9.64 3.47 -14.91
CA GLU A 157 -11.05 3.09 -14.80
C GLU A 157 -11.86 4.14 -14.03
N GLY A 158 -11.23 4.85 -13.09
CA GLY A 158 -11.85 5.81 -12.17
C GLY A 158 -12.42 5.16 -10.90
N GLY A 159 -12.05 3.91 -10.62
CA GLY A 159 -12.56 3.12 -9.49
C GLY A 159 -12.41 1.62 -9.74
N GLY A 160 -13.16 0.81 -8.99
CA GLY A 160 -13.25 -0.63 -9.26
C GLY A 160 -13.86 -0.93 -10.64
N SER A 161 -13.36 -1.96 -11.33
CA SER A 161 -13.89 -2.42 -12.61
C SER A 161 -14.06 -3.94 -12.59
N LYS A 162 -15.05 -4.44 -13.35
CA LYS A 162 -15.34 -5.89 -13.45
C LYS A 162 -14.48 -6.57 -14.52
N ASP A 163 -14.17 -5.87 -15.61
CA ASP A 163 -13.50 -6.43 -16.79
C ASP A 163 -12.15 -5.76 -17.11
N PHE A 164 -11.92 -4.56 -16.55
CA PHE A 164 -10.73 -3.74 -16.79
C PHE A 164 -10.60 -3.35 -18.28
N ALA A 165 -11.73 -3.14 -18.96
CA ALA A 165 -11.76 -2.91 -20.40
C ALA A 165 -10.99 -1.63 -20.83
N ARG A 166 -11.09 -0.53 -20.07
CA ARG A 166 -10.46 0.74 -20.46
C ARG A 166 -8.96 0.71 -20.27
N VAL A 167 -8.49 0.17 -19.13
CA VAL A 167 -7.05 0.05 -18.87
C VAL A 167 -6.39 -0.92 -19.85
N LYS A 168 -7.06 -2.02 -20.21
CA LYS A 168 -6.57 -2.95 -21.23
C LYS A 168 -6.55 -2.32 -22.62
N ALA A 169 -7.62 -1.63 -23.02
CA ALA A 169 -7.63 -0.89 -24.29
C ALA A 169 -6.47 0.11 -24.35
N MET A 170 -6.24 0.89 -23.28
CA MET A 170 -5.09 1.80 -23.23
C MET A 170 -3.74 1.06 -23.32
N ALA A 171 -3.59 -0.08 -22.65
CA ALA A 171 -2.36 -0.87 -22.70
C ALA A 171 -2.04 -1.38 -24.11
N TYR A 172 -3.04 -1.82 -24.87
CA TYR A 172 -2.82 -2.40 -26.21
C TYR A 172 -2.87 -1.37 -27.35
N ASP A 173 -3.74 -0.35 -27.25
CA ASP A 173 -3.90 0.65 -28.31
C ASP A 173 -2.92 1.82 -28.16
N LYS A 174 -2.41 2.07 -26.94
CA LYS A 174 -1.49 3.17 -26.60
C LYS A 174 -0.39 2.70 -25.63
N PRO A 175 0.41 1.68 -25.98
CA PRO A 175 1.37 1.07 -25.07
C PRO A 175 2.40 2.07 -24.54
N GLU A 176 2.83 3.06 -25.33
CA GLU A 176 3.79 4.08 -24.89
C GLU A 176 3.24 4.94 -23.75
N LEU A 177 1.97 5.35 -23.83
CA LEU A 177 1.29 6.09 -22.77
C LEU A 177 1.17 5.23 -21.50
N MET A 178 0.80 3.95 -21.67
CA MET A 178 0.70 3.01 -20.55
C MET A 178 2.05 2.80 -19.87
N HIS A 179 3.13 2.60 -20.63
CA HIS A 179 4.47 2.43 -20.09
C HIS A 179 4.97 3.66 -19.33
N ARG A 180 4.64 4.86 -19.81
CA ARG A 180 4.96 6.11 -19.09
C ARG A 180 4.22 6.22 -17.76
N LEU A 181 2.92 5.92 -17.74
CA LEU A 181 2.13 5.88 -16.50
C LEU A 181 2.69 4.86 -15.51
N LEU A 182 2.97 3.64 -15.95
CA LEU A 182 3.50 2.57 -15.11
C LEU A 182 4.92 2.89 -14.59
N THR A 183 5.74 3.57 -15.39
CA THR A 183 7.07 4.03 -14.95
C THR A 183 6.95 5.06 -13.83
N LEU A 184 6.09 6.07 -14.02
CA LEU A 184 5.80 7.08 -13.00
C LEU A 184 5.30 6.43 -11.70
N LEU A 185 4.35 5.49 -11.81
CA LEU A 185 3.82 4.78 -10.65
C LEU A 185 4.87 3.90 -9.96
N ALA A 186 5.74 3.23 -10.72
CA ALA A 186 6.82 2.45 -10.13
C ALA A 186 7.79 3.33 -9.33
N ASP A 187 8.11 4.53 -9.84
CA ASP A 187 8.98 5.47 -9.14
C ASP A 187 8.30 6.04 -7.88
N ALA A 188 7.03 6.44 -7.99
CA ALA A 188 6.24 6.92 -6.84
C ALA A 188 6.05 5.85 -5.75
N VAL A 189 5.77 4.60 -6.15
CA VAL A 189 5.63 3.48 -5.21
C VAL A 189 6.96 3.15 -4.54
N ALA A 190 8.09 3.22 -5.26
CA ALA A 190 9.40 3.01 -4.68
C ALA A 190 9.74 4.08 -3.64
N ASP A 191 9.48 5.35 -3.93
CA ASP A 191 9.67 6.44 -2.95
C ASP A 191 8.77 6.26 -1.73
N TYR A 192 7.48 5.96 -1.96
CA TYR A 192 6.50 5.73 -0.90
C TYR A 192 6.87 4.58 0.05
N LEU A 193 7.25 3.43 -0.49
CA LEU A 193 7.69 2.29 0.33
C LEU A 193 9.01 2.59 1.03
N SER A 194 9.94 3.29 0.38
CA SER A 194 11.20 3.70 1.01
C SER A 194 10.97 4.67 2.16
N ALA A 195 10.02 5.59 2.04
CA ALA A 195 9.60 6.49 3.12
C ALA A 195 8.99 5.72 4.29
N GLN A 196 8.13 4.72 4.03
CA GLN A 196 7.60 3.86 5.09
C GLN A 196 8.71 3.08 5.83
N ILE A 197 9.70 2.57 5.09
CA ILE A 197 10.86 1.88 5.68
C ILE A 197 11.63 2.84 6.60
N ARG A 198 11.95 4.06 6.12
CA ARG A 198 12.60 5.10 6.93
C ARG A 198 11.79 5.51 8.15
N ALA A 199 10.46 5.53 8.03
CA ALA A 199 9.54 5.86 9.11
C ALA A 199 9.40 4.74 10.17
N GLY A 200 9.83 3.51 9.86
CA GLY A 200 9.91 2.42 10.82
C GLY A 200 9.27 1.09 10.39
N ALA A 201 8.79 0.97 9.15
CA ALA A 201 8.34 -0.32 8.62
C ALA A 201 9.51 -1.33 8.58
N GLN A 202 9.21 -2.57 8.95
CA GLN A 202 10.21 -3.63 9.12
C GLN A 202 10.18 -4.68 8.01
N ALA A 203 9.06 -4.75 7.29
CA ALA A 203 8.92 -5.43 6.01
C ALA A 203 7.96 -4.60 5.16
N VAL A 204 7.97 -4.79 3.84
CA VAL A 204 7.00 -4.17 2.94
C VAL A 204 6.34 -5.19 2.02
N GLN A 205 5.07 -4.95 1.69
CA GLN A 205 4.30 -5.79 0.78
C GLN A 205 3.75 -4.98 -0.40
N ILE A 206 3.90 -5.50 -1.61
CA ILE A 206 3.30 -4.95 -2.84
C ILE A 206 2.06 -5.79 -3.18
N PHE A 207 0.91 -5.13 -3.26
CA PHE A 207 -0.35 -5.76 -3.64
C PHE A 207 -0.59 -5.62 -5.15
N ASP A 208 -0.24 -6.66 -5.92
CA ASP A 208 -0.60 -6.77 -7.34
C ASP A 208 -1.95 -7.47 -7.54
N THR A 209 -2.99 -6.92 -6.91
CA THR A 209 -4.34 -7.48 -6.87
C THR A 209 -4.90 -7.79 -8.26
N TRP A 210 -4.62 -6.94 -9.24
CA TRP A 210 -5.19 -7.04 -10.59
C TRP A 210 -4.22 -7.57 -11.66
N GLY A 211 -3.01 -7.96 -11.28
CA GLY A 211 -2.04 -8.57 -12.22
C GLY A 211 -2.57 -9.84 -12.87
N GLY A 212 -3.36 -10.64 -12.13
CA GLY A 212 -3.99 -11.86 -12.63
C GLY A 212 -5.10 -11.64 -13.67
N SER A 213 -5.51 -10.39 -13.93
CA SER A 213 -6.49 -10.07 -14.98
C SER A 213 -5.86 -9.94 -16.38
N LEU A 214 -4.53 -9.96 -16.47
CA LEU A 214 -3.76 -9.90 -17.71
C LEU A 214 -3.52 -11.30 -18.28
N SER A 215 -3.24 -11.36 -19.59
CA SER A 215 -2.65 -12.56 -20.19
C SER A 215 -1.22 -12.76 -19.65
N ALA A 216 -0.64 -13.95 -19.84
CA ALA A 216 0.75 -14.20 -19.41
C ALA A 216 1.75 -13.24 -20.08
N ALA A 217 1.53 -12.88 -21.35
CA ALA A 217 2.36 -11.89 -22.05
C ALA A 217 2.14 -10.49 -21.47
N GLY A 218 0.88 -10.08 -21.32
CA GLY A 218 0.55 -8.78 -20.74
C GLY A 218 1.08 -8.61 -19.31
N TYR A 219 1.06 -9.64 -18.48
CA TYR A 219 1.64 -9.59 -17.13
C TYR A 219 3.15 -9.33 -17.16
N ARG A 220 3.88 -9.99 -18.07
CA ARG A 220 5.33 -9.82 -18.24
C ARG A 220 5.70 -8.47 -18.84
N GLU A 221 4.77 -7.79 -19.48
CA GLU A 221 4.99 -6.49 -20.11
C GLU A 221 4.55 -5.33 -19.21
N PHE A 222 3.37 -5.41 -18.62
CA PHE A 222 2.70 -4.29 -17.94
C PHE A 222 2.69 -4.38 -16.40
N SER A 223 3.00 -5.52 -15.78
CA SER A 223 3.05 -5.63 -14.32
C SER A 223 4.43 -5.99 -13.77
N LEU A 224 4.97 -7.15 -14.17
CA LEU A 224 6.20 -7.68 -13.60
C LEU A 224 7.41 -6.74 -13.71
N PRO A 225 7.72 -6.11 -14.86
CA PRO A 225 8.89 -5.24 -14.99
C PRO A 225 8.82 -4.05 -14.03
N TYR A 226 7.61 -3.55 -13.76
CA TYR A 226 7.39 -2.41 -12.89
C TYR A 226 7.49 -2.76 -11.41
N MET A 227 7.05 -3.96 -11.02
CA MET A 227 7.36 -4.47 -9.68
C MET A 227 8.87 -4.70 -9.49
N GLN A 228 9.56 -5.23 -10.49
CA GLN A 228 11.02 -5.37 -10.45
C GLN A 228 11.71 -4.01 -10.31
N ARG A 229 11.25 -2.99 -11.04
CA ARG A 229 11.74 -1.62 -10.91
C ARG A 229 11.54 -1.06 -9.50
N VAL A 230 10.35 -1.25 -8.91
CA VAL A 230 10.09 -0.85 -7.52
C VAL A 230 11.12 -1.50 -6.60
N ILE A 231 11.22 -2.83 -6.63
CA ILE A 231 12.12 -3.61 -5.77
C ILE A 231 13.58 -3.16 -5.92
N SER A 232 14.06 -2.92 -7.15
CA SER A 232 15.44 -2.48 -7.40
C SER A 232 15.79 -1.11 -6.81
N ARG A 233 14.79 -0.33 -6.42
CA ARG A 233 14.93 1.01 -5.86
C ARG A 233 14.69 1.07 -4.35
N LEU A 234 14.22 -0.02 -3.74
CA LEU A 234 14.03 -0.08 -2.30
C LEU A 234 15.38 -0.18 -1.59
N PRO A 235 15.53 0.43 -0.40
CA PRO A 235 16.69 0.18 0.43
C PRO A 235 16.72 -1.29 0.86
N SER A 236 17.86 -1.96 0.70
CA SER A 236 18.05 -3.34 1.15
C SER A 236 18.34 -3.44 2.66
N GLU A 237 18.72 -2.33 3.28
CA GLU A 237 19.01 -2.23 4.70
C GLU A 237 18.42 -0.94 5.29
N ALA A 238 17.91 -1.03 6.51
CA ALA A 238 17.55 0.12 7.34
C ALA A 238 17.77 -0.23 8.79
N GLU A 239 18.18 0.72 9.63
CA GLU A 239 18.39 0.48 11.07
C GLU A 239 19.39 -0.67 11.38
N GLY A 240 20.33 -0.95 10.48
CA GLY A 240 21.32 -2.03 10.63
C GLY A 240 20.78 -3.45 10.41
N ARG A 241 19.61 -3.58 9.77
CA ARG A 241 18.98 -4.87 9.42
C ARG A 241 18.55 -4.89 7.97
N ALA A 242 18.44 -6.07 7.39
CA ALA A 242 17.78 -6.28 6.10
C ALA A 242 16.28 -5.92 6.20
N VAL A 243 15.73 -5.37 5.12
CA VAL A 243 14.31 -4.96 5.00
C VAL A 243 13.68 -5.51 3.74
#